data_AF-A0A399HER3-F1
#
_entry.id   AF-A0A399HER3-F1
#
_cell.length_a   1.000
_cell.length_b   1.000
_cell.length_c   1.000
_cell.angle_alpha   90.00
_cell.angle_beta   90.00
_cell.angle_gamma   90.00
#
_symmetry.space_group_name_H-M   'P 1'
#
loop_
_entity.id
_entity.type
_entity.pdbx_description
1 polymer ?
#
loop_
_entity_poly.entity_id
_entity_poly.type
_entity_poly.pdbx_seq_one_letter_code
_entity_poly.pdbx_strand_id
1 'polypeptide(L)'
;MATQVWPLLLFAGVLTGAAVVWMVRSGDAVPARMAWMLLAKPALLGLVVPFALHESAHVLVLRRIPTVTHIALERTGWRTSVVPAGTMTGRQIAVVALAGPLVCAAVGAVLWFTALDRALAWWYVAHLAFLLPVFGDGRALWFGSRQSGASGASGASGASGASGASGASGASGASGA
;
A
#
# COMPACT_ATOMS: atom_id res chain seq x y z
N MET A 1 -20.15 2.88 -5.18
CA MET A 1 -19.94 3.32 -3.79
C MET A 1 -19.11 2.25 -3.09
N ALA A 2 -17.79 2.39 -3.09
CA ALA A 2 -16.89 1.40 -2.50
C ALA A 2 -16.68 1.75 -1.02
N THR A 3 -17.09 0.84 -0.14
CA THR A 3 -17.02 0.97 1.31
C THR A 3 -15.56 1.04 1.77
N GLN A 4 -15.24 2.15 2.44
CA GLN A 4 -13.96 2.47 3.04
C GLN A 4 -13.58 1.43 4.11
N VAL A 5 -12.27 1.23 4.31
CA VAL A 5 -11.72 0.48 5.46
C VAL A 5 -11.99 1.24 6.78
N TRP A 6 -12.28 2.54 6.69
CA TRP A 6 -12.57 3.44 7.81
C TRP A 6 -13.74 2.99 8.68
N PRO A 7 -14.91 2.62 8.14
CA PRO A 7 -15.97 1.95 8.90
C PRO A 7 -15.50 0.76 9.74
N LEU A 8 -14.65 -0.12 9.18
CA LEU A 8 -14.15 -1.29 9.90
C LEU A 8 -13.19 -0.90 11.02
N LEU A 9 -12.27 0.03 10.76
CA LEU A 9 -11.33 0.54 11.78
C LEU A 9 -12.07 1.30 12.89
N LEU A 10 -13.08 2.09 12.53
CA LEU A 10 -13.92 2.81 13.48
C LEU A 10 -14.74 1.84 14.32
N PHE A 11 -15.36 0.84 13.70
CA PHE A 11 -16.09 -0.21 14.40
C PHE A 11 -15.19 -0.98 15.37
N ALA A 12 -14.00 -1.42 14.91
CA ALA A 12 -13.00 -2.07 15.76
C ALA A 12 -12.57 -1.17 16.93
N GLY A 13 -12.38 0.13 16.67
CA GLY A 13 -12.06 1.12 17.70
C GLY A 13 -13.15 1.28 18.75
N VAL A 14 -14.41 1.40 18.33
CA VAL A 14 -15.57 1.52 19.24
C VAL A 14 -15.72 0.25 20.10
N LEU A 15 -15.66 -0.94 19.49
CA LEU A 15 -15.75 -2.19 20.24
C LEU A 15 -14.60 -2.36 21.24
N THR A 16 -13.38 -2.01 20.84
CA THR A 16 -12.22 -2.06 21.74
C THR A 16 -12.36 -1.07 22.88
N GLY A 17 -12.80 0.16 22.60
CA GLY A 17 -13.06 1.17 23.62
C GLY A 17 -14.15 0.74 24.61
N ALA A 18 -15.27 0.20 24.13
CA ALA A 18 -16.33 -0.33 24.97
C ALA A 18 -15.84 -1.48 25.87
N ALA A 19 -15.03 -2.39 25.33
CA ALA A 19 -14.46 -3.50 26.08
C ALA A 19 -13.48 -3.04 27.17
N VAL A 20 -12.67 -2.00 26.91
CA VAL A 20 -11.80 -1.38 27.91
C VAL A 20 -12.61 -0.67 28.99
N VAL A 21 -13.64 0.09 28.62
CA VAL A 21 -14.54 0.74 29.59
C VAL A 21 -15.22 -0.29 30.48
N TRP A 22 -15.68 -1.42 29.91
CA TRP A 22 -16.23 -2.53 30.68
C TRP A 22 -15.21 -3.07 31.68
N MET A 23 -14.00 -3.41 31.23
CA MET A 23 -12.93 -3.92 32.09
C MET A 23 -12.63 -2.98 33.26
N VAL A 24 -12.55 -1.67 33.02
CA VAL A 24 -12.29 -0.67 34.07
C VAL A 24 -13.43 -0.61 35.09
N ARG A 25 -14.69 -0.80 34.65
CA ARG A 25 -15.86 -0.72 35.54
C ARG A 25 -16.19 -2.03 36.27
N SER A 26 -16.01 -3.17 35.63
CA SER A 26 -16.40 -4.48 36.15
C SER A 26 -15.23 -5.29 36.72
N GLY A 27 -13.99 -4.94 36.36
CA GLY A 27 -12.80 -5.75 36.64
C GLY A 27 -12.62 -6.94 35.69
N ASP A 28 -13.58 -7.23 34.81
CA ASP A 28 -13.51 -8.35 33.87
C ASP A 28 -12.71 -7.97 32.61
N ALA A 29 -11.51 -8.54 32.50
CA ALA A 29 -10.59 -8.32 31.39
C ALA A 29 -10.87 -9.20 30.15
N VAL A 30 -11.78 -10.17 30.23
CA VAL A 30 -12.02 -11.12 29.12
C VAL A 30 -12.48 -10.38 27.85
N PRO A 31 -13.48 -9.48 27.87
CA PRO A 31 -13.91 -8.76 26.67
C PRO A 31 -12.79 -7.91 26.07
N ALA A 32 -12.00 -7.24 26.90
CA ALA A 32 -10.88 -6.41 26.45
C ALA A 32 -9.79 -7.26 25.77
N ARG A 33 -9.47 -8.43 26.34
CA ARG A 33 -8.51 -9.36 25.75
C ARG A 33 -9.00 -9.91 24.42
N MET A 34 -10.28 -10.27 24.32
CA MET A 34 -10.88 -10.73 23.06
C MET A 34 -10.86 -9.62 22.00
N ALA A 35 -11.27 -8.39 22.34
CA ALA A 35 -11.24 -7.25 21.43
C ALA A 35 -9.81 -6.97 20.94
N TRP A 36 -8.82 -7.05 21.83
CA TRP A 36 -7.42 -6.92 21.45
C TRP A 36 -6.99 -8.01 20.45
N MET A 37 -7.19 -9.29 20.79
CA MET A 37 -6.68 -10.40 19.99
C MET A 37 -7.38 -10.55 18.64
N LEU A 38 -8.68 -10.28 18.57
CA LEU A 38 -9.50 -10.53 17.39
C LEU A 38 -9.68 -9.29 16.50
N LEU A 39 -9.60 -8.08 17.05
CA LEU A 39 -9.89 -6.85 16.31
C LEU A 39 -8.69 -5.92 16.26
N ALA A 40 -8.28 -5.38 17.40
CA ALA A 40 -7.31 -4.28 17.44
C ALA A 40 -5.92 -4.72 16.95
N LYS A 41 -5.42 -5.87 17.40
CA LYS A 41 -4.10 -6.37 17.01
C LYS A 41 -4.02 -6.69 15.51
N PRO A 42 -4.91 -7.49 14.90
CA PRO A 42 -4.89 -7.71 13.45
C PRO A 42 -5.05 -6.42 12.64
N ALA A 43 -5.97 -5.54 13.04
CA ALA A 43 -6.22 -4.28 12.32
C ALA A 43 -5.02 -3.33 12.38
N LEU A 44 -4.44 -3.11 13.56
CA LEU A 44 -3.34 -2.18 13.72
C LEU A 44 -2.01 -2.79 13.26
N LEU A 45 -1.62 -3.91 13.86
CA LEU A 45 -0.29 -4.48 13.65
C LEU A 45 -0.19 -5.33 12.39
N GLY A 46 -1.31 -5.90 11.93
CA GLY A 46 -1.37 -6.75 10.74
C GLY A 46 -1.76 -5.99 9.47
N LEU A 47 -2.62 -4.98 9.55
CA LEU A 47 -3.04 -4.21 8.38
C LEU A 47 -2.35 -2.85 8.31
N VAL A 48 -2.52 -1.99 9.31
CA VAL A 48 -2.05 -0.59 9.23
C VAL A 48 -0.52 -0.47 9.22
N VAL A 49 0.17 -1.11 10.17
CA VAL A 49 1.63 -1.01 10.29
C VAL A 49 2.37 -1.56 9.05
N PRO A 50 2.04 -2.74 8.52
CA PRO A 50 2.72 -3.27 7.33
C PRO A 50 2.49 -2.41 6.08
N PHE A 51 1.28 -1.86 5.89
CA PHE A 51 1.03 -0.93 4.78
C PHE A 51 1.85 0.35 4.92
N ALA A 52 1.94 0.92 6.12
CA ALA A 52 2.76 2.10 6.35
C ALA A 52 4.25 1.81 6.11
N LEU A 53 4.73 0.64 6.55
CA LEU A 53 6.09 0.17 6.32
C LEU A 53 6.38 -0.02 4.82
N HIS A 54 5.44 -0.62 4.10
CA HIS A 54 5.52 -0.86 2.66
C HIS A 54 5.71 0.46 1.89
N GLU A 55 4.81 1.43 2.10
CA GLU A 55 4.90 2.73 1.41
C GLU A 55 6.16 3.51 1.84
N SER A 56 6.56 3.41 3.11
CA SER A 56 7.79 4.05 3.61
C SER A 56 9.03 3.51 2.91
N ALA A 57 9.09 2.20 2.64
CA ALA A 57 10.21 1.59 1.93
C ALA A 57 10.34 2.13 0.50
N HIS A 58 9.23 2.30 -0.22
CA HIS A 58 9.20 2.95 -1.53
C HIS A 58 9.78 4.36 -1.47
N VAL A 59 9.32 5.19 -0.51
CA VAL A 59 9.84 6.56 -0.31
C VAL A 59 11.34 6.57 -0.04
N LEU A 60 11.82 5.67 0.83
CA LEU A 60 13.24 5.60 1.19
C LEU A 60 14.12 5.24 -0.02
N VAL A 61 13.65 4.38 -0.92
CA VAL A 61 14.39 4.06 -2.15
C VAL A 61 14.30 5.21 -3.15
N LEU A 62 13.12 5.81 -3.34
CA LEU A 62 12.92 6.94 -4.24
C LEU A 62 13.79 8.15 -3.88
N ARG A 63 13.96 8.46 -2.58
CA ARG A 63 14.84 9.54 -2.11
C ARG A 63 16.31 9.36 -2.47
N ARG A 64 16.73 8.14 -2.82
CA ARG A 64 18.11 7.85 -3.25
C ARG A 64 18.30 8.00 -4.77
N ILE A 65 17.25 8.30 -5.52
CA ILE A 65 17.29 8.45 -6.97
C ILE A 65 17.33 9.95 -7.30
N PRO A 66 18.46 10.50 -7.79
CA PRO A 66 18.61 11.96 -7.99
C PRO A 66 17.66 12.55 -9.03
N THR A 67 17.17 11.73 -9.96
CA THR A 67 16.26 12.13 -11.04
C THR A 67 14.80 12.21 -10.61
N VAL A 68 14.47 11.79 -9.38
CA VAL A 68 13.15 11.97 -8.77
C VAL A 68 13.13 13.33 -8.09
N THR A 69 12.32 14.25 -8.61
CA THR A 69 12.27 15.64 -8.14
C THR A 69 11.23 15.84 -7.05
N HIS A 70 10.10 15.15 -7.14
CA HIS A 70 9.02 15.21 -6.17
C HIS A 70 8.45 13.82 -5.88
N ILE A 71 8.00 13.63 -4.64
CA ILE A 71 7.31 12.42 -4.20
C ILE A 71 5.92 12.86 -3.74
N ALA A 72 4.90 12.55 -4.53
CA ALA A 72 3.52 12.82 -4.18
C ALA A 72 2.95 11.64 -3.39
N LEU A 73 2.14 11.94 -2.37
CA LEU A 73 1.29 10.96 -1.72
C LEU A 73 -0.09 11.06 -2.34
N GLU A 74 -0.44 10.09 -3.18
CA GLU A 74 -1.80 9.98 -3.68
C GLU A 74 -2.64 9.17 -2.70
N ARG A 75 -3.67 9.80 -2.14
CA ARG A 75 -4.72 9.10 -1.40
C ARG A 75 -5.92 8.88 -2.30
N THR A 76 -6.10 7.67 -2.79
CA THR A 76 -7.43 7.20 -3.21
C THR A 76 -8.21 6.76 -1.98
N GLY A 77 -9.55 6.72 -2.07
CA GLY A 77 -10.41 6.27 -0.96
C GLY A 77 -10.09 4.87 -0.41
N TRP A 78 -9.27 4.09 -1.13
CA TRP A 78 -8.79 2.75 -0.78
C TRP A 78 -7.29 2.67 -0.46
N ARG A 79 -6.44 3.60 -0.94
CA ARG A 79 -4.97 3.44 -0.92
C ARG A 79 -4.27 4.77 -0.70
N THR A 80 -3.27 4.77 0.17
CA THR A 80 -2.24 5.81 0.16
C THR A 80 -1.08 5.21 -0.64
N SER A 81 -0.80 5.75 -1.82
CA SER A 81 0.25 5.27 -2.72
C SER A 81 1.26 6.37 -2.96
N VAL A 82 2.53 6.00 -3.02
CA VAL A 82 3.60 6.92 -3.34
C VAL A 82 3.76 7.02 -4.86
N VAL A 83 3.67 8.22 -5.41
CA VAL A 83 3.86 8.48 -6.85
C VAL A 83 5.07 9.38 -7.05
N PRO A 84 6.15 8.87 -7.66
CA PRO A 84 7.31 9.68 -7.98
C PRO A 84 7.09 10.53 -9.22
N ALA A 85 7.50 11.80 -9.15
CA ALA A 85 7.64 12.68 -10.30
C ALA A 85 9.12 12.77 -10.69
N GLY A 86 9.43 12.43 -11.94
CA GLY A 86 10.80 12.41 -12.45
C GLY A 86 11.02 11.29 -13.45
N THR A 87 12.27 11.04 -13.79
CA THR A 87 12.65 9.94 -14.68
C THR A 87 13.32 8.82 -13.88
N MET A 88 13.03 7.58 -14.25
CA MET A 88 13.67 6.39 -13.67
C MET A 88 13.99 5.40 -14.78
N THR A 89 15.16 4.77 -14.68
CA THR A 89 15.54 3.62 -15.51
C THR A 89 14.70 2.39 -15.14
N GLY A 90 14.60 1.42 -16.06
CA GLY A 90 13.89 0.16 -15.79
C GLY A 90 14.40 -0.58 -14.54
N ARG A 91 15.73 -0.57 -14.29
CA ARG A 91 16.32 -1.13 -13.07
C ARG A 91 15.88 -0.39 -11.82
N GLN A 92 15.86 0.95 -11.85
CA GLN A 92 15.39 1.76 -10.72
C GLN A 92 13.91 1.52 -10.43
N ILE A 93 13.07 1.41 -11.47
CA ILE A 93 11.64 1.06 -11.32
C ILE A 93 11.50 -0.31 -10.64
N ALA A 94 12.25 -1.32 -11.08
CA ALA A 94 12.20 -2.65 -10.48
C ALA A 94 12.66 -2.66 -9.02
N VAL A 95 13.73 -1.93 -8.68
CA VAL A 95 14.24 -1.82 -7.31
C VAL A 95 13.24 -1.13 -6.39
N VAL A 96 12.61 -0.03 -6.85
CA VAL A 96 11.54 0.64 -6.10
C VAL A 96 10.38 -0.33 -5.89
N ALA A 97 9.87 -0.97 -6.95
CA ALA A 97 8.75 -1.92 -6.86
C ALA A 97 8.98 -3.06 -5.86
N LEU A 98 10.22 -3.53 -5.73
CA LEU A 98 10.59 -4.57 -4.77
C LEU A 98 10.69 -4.08 -3.33
N ALA A 99 10.95 -2.78 -3.11
CA ALA A 99 11.27 -2.24 -1.79
C ALA A 99 10.16 -2.48 -0.76
N GLY A 100 8.93 -2.08 -1.08
CA GLY A 100 7.76 -2.27 -0.21
C GLY A 100 7.54 -3.73 0.18
N PRO A 101 7.29 -4.65 -0.78
CA PRO A 101 7.03 -6.05 -0.49
C PRO A 101 8.16 -6.76 0.25
N LEU A 102 9.42 -6.51 -0.13
CA LEU A 102 10.57 -7.21 0.47
C LEU A 102 10.86 -6.74 1.90
N VAL A 103 10.70 -5.45 2.21
CA VAL A 103 10.86 -4.97 3.61
C VAL A 103 9.79 -5.58 4.51
N CYS A 104 8.53 -5.64 4.04
CA CYS A 104 7.48 -6.33 4.80
C CYS A 104 7.80 -7.81 4.99
N ALA A 105 8.19 -8.51 3.92
CA ALA A 105 8.55 -9.93 4.00
C ALA A 105 9.72 -10.18 4.97
N ALA A 106 10.73 -9.30 5.00
CA ALA A 106 11.85 -9.40 5.93
C ALA A 106 11.39 -9.28 7.39
N VAL A 107 10.52 -8.32 7.70
CA VAL A 107 9.94 -8.19 9.06
C VAL A 107 9.08 -9.42 9.40
N GLY A 108 8.28 -9.91 8.46
CA GLY A 108 7.51 -11.14 8.62
C GLY A 108 8.40 -12.36 8.90
N ALA A 109 9.53 -12.49 8.20
CA ALA A 109 10.50 -13.55 8.43
C ALA A 109 11.11 -13.45 9.84
N VAL A 110 11.47 -12.25 10.29
CA VAL A 110 11.96 -12.03 11.67
C VAL A 110 10.90 -12.47 12.68
N LEU A 111 9.64 -12.04 12.54
CA LEU A 111 8.54 -12.45 13.43
C LEU A 111 8.33 -13.97 13.46
N TRP A 112 8.51 -14.62 12.32
CA TRP A 112 8.38 -16.07 12.19
C TRP A 112 9.53 -16.83 12.87
N PHE A 113 10.78 -16.50 12.54
CA PHE A 113 11.95 -17.23 13.03
C PHE A 113 12.27 -16.97 14.50
N THR A 114 11.90 -15.79 15.01
CA THR A 114 12.00 -15.47 16.45
C THR A 114 10.81 -16.00 17.26
N ALA A 115 9.79 -16.56 16.60
CA ALA A 115 8.54 -17.03 17.20
C ALA A 115 7.79 -15.97 18.03
N LEU A 116 8.07 -14.67 17.81
CA LEU A 116 7.42 -13.57 18.51
C LEU A 116 5.92 -13.53 18.21
N ASP A 117 5.54 -13.68 16.94
CA ASP A 117 4.14 -13.68 16.53
C ASP A 117 3.93 -14.29 15.13
N ARG A 118 3.67 -15.60 15.09
CA ARG A 118 3.49 -16.32 13.81
C ARG A 118 2.21 -15.93 13.08
N ALA A 119 1.16 -15.55 13.81
CA ALA A 119 -0.08 -15.08 13.19
C ALA A 119 0.16 -13.74 12.49
N LEU A 120 0.92 -12.85 13.14
CA LEU A 120 1.28 -11.56 12.57
C LEU A 120 2.25 -11.70 11.39
N ALA A 121 3.21 -12.62 11.45
CA ALA A 121 4.16 -12.87 10.36
C ALA A 121 3.47 -13.07 9.00
N TRP A 122 2.35 -13.79 8.95
CA TRP A 122 1.59 -14.01 7.72
C TRP A 122 1.05 -12.73 7.09
N TRP A 123 0.63 -11.75 7.90
CA TRP A 123 0.18 -10.44 7.39
C TRP A 123 1.31 -9.71 6.65
N TYR A 124 2.52 -9.79 7.19
CA TYR A 124 3.70 -9.17 6.59
C TYR A 124 4.14 -9.91 5.31
N VAL A 125 4.20 -11.24 5.35
CA VAL A 125 4.58 -12.07 4.18
C VAL A 125 3.55 -11.96 3.05
N ALA A 126 2.27 -11.77 3.36
CA ALA A 126 1.21 -11.59 2.36
C ALA A 126 1.46 -10.40 1.41
N HIS A 127 2.31 -9.43 1.80
CA HIS A 127 2.68 -8.32 0.92
C HIS A 127 3.48 -8.76 -0.30
N LEU A 128 4.09 -9.94 -0.30
CA LEU A 128 4.70 -10.52 -1.51
C LEU A 128 3.68 -10.72 -2.64
N ALA A 129 2.38 -10.85 -2.32
CA ALA A 129 1.34 -10.89 -3.34
C ALA A 129 1.31 -9.63 -4.21
N PHE A 130 1.75 -8.46 -3.72
CA PHE A 130 1.83 -7.23 -4.52
C PHE A 130 2.86 -7.31 -5.66
N LEU A 131 3.77 -8.28 -5.65
CA LEU A 131 4.68 -8.55 -6.76
C LEU A 131 4.02 -9.30 -7.92
N LEU A 132 2.78 -9.77 -7.75
CA LEU A 132 2.02 -10.36 -8.85
C LEU A 132 1.66 -9.27 -9.90
N PRO A 133 1.68 -9.58 -11.21
CA PRO A 133 1.45 -8.60 -12.29
C PRO A 133 0.08 -7.92 -12.29
N VAL A 134 -0.86 -8.38 -11.47
CA VAL A 134 -2.17 -7.74 -11.29
C VAL A 134 -2.09 -6.47 -10.42
N PHE A 135 -1.04 -6.32 -9.61
CA PHE A 135 -0.85 -5.20 -8.70
C PHE A 135 0.16 -4.17 -9.23
N GLY A 136 0.17 -2.98 -8.62
CA GLY A 136 1.04 -1.86 -9.01
C GLY A 136 2.53 -2.22 -9.02
N ASP A 137 3.03 -2.76 -7.90
CA ASP A 137 4.44 -3.15 -7.78
C ASP A 137 4.81 -4.26 -8.77
N GLY A 138 4.00 -5.31 -8.89
CA GLY A 138 4.24 -6.38 -9.85
C GLY A 138 4.25 -5.90 -11.31
N ARG A 139 3.36 -4.97 -11.68
CA ARG A 139 3.40 -4.32 -13.01
C ARG A 139 4.68 -3.53 -13.20
N ALA A 140 5.06 -2.71 -12.21
CA ALA A 140 6.28 -1.91 -12.26
C ALA A 140 7.53 -2.80 -12.39
N LEU A 141 7.59 -3.89 -11.64
CA LEU A 141 8.66 -4.90 -11.71
C LEU A 141 8.72 -5.58 -13.10
N TRP A 142 7.57 -5.92 -13.66
CA TRP A 142 7.47 -6.49 -14.99
C TRP A 142 7.98 -5.54 -16.08
N PHE A 143 7.56 -4.27 -16.06
CA PHE A 143 8.05 -3.28 -17.03
C PHE A 143 9.54 -2.97 -16.84
N GLY A 144 9.98 -2.80 -15.60
CA GLY A 144 11.36 -2.49 -15.28
C GLY A 144 12.35 -3.59 -15.68
N SER A 145 11.96 -4.87 -15.49
CA SER A 145 12.78 -6.01 -15.91
C SER A 145 12.88 -6.14 -17.43
N ARG A 146 11.79 -5.86 -18.16
CA ARG A 146 11.77 -5.89 -19.64
C ARG A 146 12.59 -4.78 -20.29
N GLN A 147 12.53 -3.55 -19.74
CA GLN A 147 13.37 -2.45 -20.22
C GLN A 147 14.86 -2.69 -19.94
N SER A 148 15.18 -3.42 -18.86
CA SER A 148 16.57 -3.80 -18.56
C SER A 148 17.13 -4.84 -19.55
N GLY A 149 16.28 -5.69 -20.13
CA GLY A 149 16.66 -6.61 -21.21
C GLY A 149 16.77 -5.93 -22.58
N ALA A 150 16.06 -4.83 -22.80
CA ALA A 150 16.07 -4.04 -24.03
C ALA A 150 17.09 -2.89 -24.00
N SER A 151 18.29 -3.12 -23.45
CA SER A 151 19.39 -2.15 -23.38
C SER A 151 20.01 -1.79 -24.76
N GLY A 152 19.20 -1.75 -25.82
CA GLY A 152 19.58 -1.40 -27.18
C GLY A 152 18.52 -0.60 -27.96
N ALA A 153 17.40 -0.18 -27.36
CA ALA A 153 16.43 0.68 -28.05
C ALA A 153 16.02 1.88 -27.18
N SER A 154 16.54 3.04 -27.55
CA SER A 154 16.20 4.37 -27.02
C SER A 154 14.71 4.69 -27.14
N GLY A 155 14.14 5.21 -26.05
CA GLY A 155 12.97 6.10 -26.07
C GLY A 155 11.63 5.48 -25.67
N ALA A 156 11.08 5.94 -24.55
CA ALA A 156 9.64 6.23 -24.40
C ALA A 156 9.41 7.07 -23.13
N SER A 157 9.30 8.38 -23.31
CA SER A 157 8.61 9.30 -22.42
C SER A 157 7.13 8.91 -22.28
N GLY A 158 6.61 8.91 -21.05
CA GLY A 158 5.17 8.95 -20.76
C GLY A 158 4.54 7.62 -20.36
N ALA A 159 4.34 7.43 -19.05
CA ALA A 159 3.30 6.54 -18.51
C ALA A 159 2.42 7.31 -17.51
N SER A 160 1.97 8.50 -17.92
CA SER A 160 0.78 9.14 -17.39
C SER A 160 -0.38 8.84 -18.33
N GLY A 161 -1.32 8.01 -17.91
CA GLY A 161 -2.59 7.81 -18.62
C GLY A 161 -3.04 6.35 -18.71
N ALA A 162 -3.78 5.88 -17.70
CA ALA A 162 -4.80 4.85 -17.89
C ALA A 162 -5.79 4.84 -16.72
N SER A 163 -6.72 5.80 -16.71
CA SER A 163 -8.10 5.56 -16.25
C SER A 163 -9.00 6.69 -16.77
N GLY A 164 -9.39 6.58 -18.04
CA GLY A 164 -10.56 7.27 -18.55
C GLY A 164 -11.78 6.37 -18.38
N ALA A 165 -12.86 6.90 -17.81
CA ALA A 165 -14.24 6.53 -18.11
C ALA A 165 -15.22 7.47 -17.41
N SER A 166 -15.66 8.54 -18.11
CA SER A 166 -17.07 8.95 -18.20
C SER A 166 -17.19 10.29 -18.95
N GLY A 167 -17.38 10.19 -20.27
CA GLY A 167 -17.80 11.31 -21.13
C GLY A 167 -19.04 10.90 -21.91
N ALA A 168 -20.20 11.31 -21.42
CA ALA A 168 -21.45 11.49 -22.15
C ALA A 168 -22.17 12.62 -21.38
N SER A 169 -22.55 13.77 -21.93
CA SER A 169 -22.95 14.15 -23.29
C SER A 169 -22.80 15.68 -23.40
N GLY A 170 -22.14 16.16 -24.46
CA GLY A 170 -22.03 17.59 -24.77
C GLY A 170 -23.32 18.13 -25.38
N ALA A 171 -23.87 19.17 -24.77
CA ALA A 171 -24.89 20.02 -25.36
C ALA A 171 -24.27 20.85 -26.50
N SER A 172 -24.90 20.83 -27.66
CA SER A 172 -24.61 21.67 -28.82
C SER A 172 -24.93 23.15 -28.51
N GLY A 173 -23.95 24.02 -28.73
CA GLY A 173 -24.10 25.47 -28.60
C GLY A 173 -23.31 26.24 -29.67
N ALA A 174 -24.05 26.73 -30.65
CA ALA A 174 -23.88 27.95 -31.45
C ALA A 174 -22.47 28.41 -31.90
N SER A 175 -22.25 28.37 -33.21
CA SER A 175 -21.31 29.23 -33.94
C SER A 175 -21.81 30.68 -33.95
N GLY A 176 -20.91 31.65 -33.75
CA GLY A 176 -21.21 33.07 -33.74
C GLY A 176 -21.33 33.72 -35.13
N ALA A 177 -22.03 34.84 -35.16
CA ALA A 177 -21.61 36.13 -35.70
C ALA A 177 -22.46 37.22 -35.04
#